data_AF-A0A2D4KZP3-F1
#
_entry.id   AF-A0A2D4KZP3-F1
#
_cell.length_a   1.000
_cell.length_b   1.000
_cell.length_c   1.000
_cell.angle_alpha   90.00
_cell.angle_beta   90.00
_cell.angle_gamma   90.00
#
_symmetry.space_group_name_H-M   'P 1'
#
loop_
_entity.id
_entity.type
_entity.pdbx_description
1 polymer ?
#
loop_
_entity_poly.entity_id
_entity_poly.type
_entity_poly.pdbx_seq_one_letter_code
_entity_poly.pdbx_strand_id
1 'polypeptide(L)'
;MSYFTFVCRLDAGPGSQPVLISFDEITCTYFFSWHTVLACEEERVVDCSVTNGSRVIDLSPLIHWTSAYEIFDYFSDQNPDFYINICQPLNSIKGVSCPPGVAVCMIPLSGSPIDIG
;
A
#
# COMPACT_ATOMS: atom_id res chain seq x y z
N MET A 1 -11.67 -17.53 -10.93
CA MET A 1 -12.04 -16.15 -11.36
C MET A 1 -10.85 -15.22 -11.11
N SER A 2 -10.83 -14.03 -11.71
CA SER A 2 -9.73 -13.07 -11.51
C SER A 2 -10.30 -11.70 -11.18
N TYR A 3 -9.81 -11.09 -10.10
CA TYR A 3 -10.17 -9.74 -9.67
C TYR A 3 -8.95 -8.83 -9.81
N PHE A 4 -9.17 -7.68 -10.43
CA PHE A 4 -8.15 -6.65 -10.60
C PHE A 4 -8.58 -5.42 -9.81
N THR A 5 -7.74 -5.01 -8.86
CA THR A 5 -7.91 -3.76 -8.13
C THR A 5 -6.94 -2.73 -8.67
N PHE A 6 -7.46 -1.62 -9.18
CA PHE A 6 -6.65 -0.50 -9.67
C PHE A 6 -6.39 0.47 -8.51
N VAL A 7 -5.12 0.78 -8.27
CA VAL A 7 -4.69 1.64 -7.17
C VAL A 7 -4.02 2.88 -7.75
N CYS A 8 -4.43 4.06 -7.27
CA CYS A 8 -3.80 5.32 -7.65
C CYS A 8 -2.33 5.34 -7.22
N ARG A 9 -1.44 5.63 -8.16
CA ARG A 9 -0.01 5.83 -7.91
C ARG A 9 0.57 6.82 -8.93
N LEU A 10 1.02 7.97 -8.45
CA LEU A 10 1.44 9.10 -9.30
C LEU A 10 2.78 8.89 -10.03
N ASP A 11 3.69 8.11 -9.46
CA ASP A 11 4.99 7.77 -10.05
C ASP A 11 4.96 6.48 -10.89
N ALA A 12 3.79 5.87 -11.05
CA ALA A 12 3.66 4.67 -11.87
C ALA A 12 3.98 5.01 -13.33
N GLY A 13 5.12 4.50 -13.82
CA GLY A 13 5.53 4.71 -15.20
C GLY A 13 4.51 4.13 -16.20
N PRO A 14 4.55 4.58 -17.47
CA PRO A 14 3.58 4.18 -18.51
C PRO A 14 3.58 2.68 -18.86
N GLY A 15 4.49 1.90 -18.28
CA GLY A 15 4.56 0.44 -18.41
C GLY A 15 4.22 -0.34 -17.14
N SER A 16 3.47 0.25 -16.20
CA SER A 16 3.07 -0.46 -14.97
C SER A 16 2.25 -1.71 -15.29
N GLN A 17 2.45 -2.78 -14.53
CA GLN A 17 1.83 -4.09 -14.76
C GLN A 17 1.09 -4.56 -13.51
N PRO A 18 0.03 -5.40 -13.67
CA PRO A 18 -0.66 -6.00 -12.53
C PRO A 18 0.26 -6.99 -11.81
N VAL A 19 0.22 -6.96 -10.48
CA VAL A 19 0.96 -7.84 -9.59
C VAL A 19 -0.01 -8.81 -8.93
N LEU A 20 0.27 -10.12 -9.00
CA LEU A 20 -0.48 -11.13 -8.26
C LEU A 20 -0.17 -10.98 -6.76
N ILE A 21 -1.19 -10.66 -5.97
CA ILE A 21 -1.06 -10.46 -4.52
C ILE A 21 -1.43 -11.72 -3.74
N SER A 22 -2.45 -12.45 -4.19
CA SER A 22 -2.94 -13.65 -3.49
C SER A 22 -3.76 -14.57 -4.39
N PHE A 23 -3.92 -15.80 -3.92
CA PHE A 23 -4.77 -16.81 -4.52
C PHE A 23 -5.61 -17.48 -3.42
N ASP A 24 -6.92 -17.49 -3.60
CA ASP A 24 -7.85 -18.25 -2.76
C ASP A 24 -8.10 -19.61 -3.41
N GLU A 25 -7.59 -20.67 -2.78
CA GLU A 25 -7.70 -22.04 -3.26
C GLU A 25 -9.12 -22.61 -3.15
N ILE A 26 -9.93 -22.12 -2.21
CA ILE A 26 -11.29 -22.62 -1.96
C ILE A 26 -12.22 -22.12 -3.05
N THR A 27 -12.13 -20.83 -3.38
CA THR A 27 -12.97 -20.21 -4.41
C THR A 27 -12.32 -20.22 -5.80
N CYS A 28 -11.08 -20.72 -5.93
CA CYS A 28 -10.27 -20.67 -7.14
C CYS A 28 -10.18 -19.25 -7.71
N THR A 29 -9.84 -18.29 -6.86
CA THR A 29 -9.86 -16.85 -7.17
C THR A 29 -8.47 -16.23 -7.09
N TYR A 30 -8.06 -15.56 -8.17
CA TYR A 30 -6.82 -14.80 -8.23
C TYR A 30 -7.09 -13.32 -7.96
N PHE A 31 -6.29 -12.70 -7.10
CA PHE A 31 -6.36 -11.29 -6.80
C PHE A 31 -5.11 -10.57 -7.31
N PHE A 32 -5.32 -9.55 -8.14
CA PHE A 32 -4.27 -8.72 -8.71
C PHE A 32 -4.41 -7.29 -8.22
N SER A 33 -3.28 -6.66 -7.90
CA SER A 33 -3.18 -5.21 -7.66
C SER A 33 -2.46 -4.56 -8.83
N TRP A 34 -3.02 -3.48 -9.38
CA TRP A 34 -2.41 -2.72 -10.46
C TRP A 34 -2.29 -1.25 -10.07
N HIS A 35 -1.06 -0.84 -9.77
CA HIS A 35 -0.75 0.54 -9.47
C HIS A 35 -0.58 1.34 -10.77
N THR A 36 -1.39 2.37 -10.96
CA THR A 36 -1.39 3.18 -12.19
C THR A 36 -1.85 4.61 -11.92
N VAL A 37 -1.30 5.55 -12.69
CA VAL A 37 -1.75 6.95 -12.70
C VAL A 37 -3.20 7.09 -13.18
N LEU A 38 -3.70 6.13 -13.97
CA LEU A 38 -5.06 6.14 -14.51
C LEU A 38 -6.15 5.93 -13.45
N ALA A 39 -5.77 5.42 -12.28
CA ALA A 39 -6.67 5.25 -11.15
C ALA A 39 -6.68 6.48 -10.23
N CYS A 40 -5.84 7.49 -10.51
CA CYS A 40 -5.80 8.72 -9.74
C CYS A 40 -6.86 9.70 -10.24
N GLU A 41 -7.63 10.25 -9.30
CA GLU A 41 -8.50 11.38 -9.56
C GLU A 41 -7.63 12.65 -9.61
N GLU A 42 -7.80 13.49 -10.63
CA GLU A 42 -6.93 14.66 -10.90
C GLU A 42 -6.86 15.65 -9.71
N GLU A 43 -7.88 15.65 -8.83
CA GLU A 43 -7.96 16.53 -7.65
C GLU A 43 -7.38 15.91 -6.35
N ARG A 44 -6.97 14.63 -6.36
CA ARG A 44 -6.45 13.91 -5.18
C ARG A 44 -4.93 13.72 -5.21
N VAL A 45 -4.19 14.74 -5.64
CA VAL A 45 -2.78 14.82 -5.27
C VAL A 45 -2.74 15.12 -3.77
N VAL A 46 -2.43 14.10 -2.97
CA VAL A 46 -2.27 14.25 -1.53
C VAL A 46 -1.13 15.25 -1.30
N ASP A 47 -1.45 16.41 -0.73
CA ASP A 47 -0.44 17.36 -0.28
C ASP A 47 0.30 16.72 0.91
N CYS A 48 1.55 16.33 0.65
CA CYS A 48 2.42 15.70 1.65
C CYS A 48 3.22 16.74 2.43
N SER A 49 2.82 18.00 2.40
CA SER A 49 3.46 19.08 3.14
C SER A 49 2.50 19.74 4.12
N VAL A 50 3.04 20.32 5.19
CA VAL A 50 2.29 21.10 6.16
C VAL A 50 2.98 22.43 6.42
N THR A 51 2.18 23.50 6.46
CA THR A 51 2.68 24.84 6.78
C THR A 51 2.53 25.13 8.26
N ASN A 52 3.63 25.44 8.94
CA ASN A 52 3.67 25.87 10.33
C ASN A 52 4.25 27.30 10.42
N GLY A 53 3.35 28.29 10.45
CA GLY A 53 3.71 29.70 10.39
C GLY A 53 4.34 30.05 9.04
N SER A 54 5.61 30.49 9.04
CA SER A 54 6.39 30.75 7.82
C SER A 54 7.21 29.56 7.33
N ARG A 55 7.17 28.43 8.03
CA ARG A 55 7.93 27.22 7.67
C ARG A 55 7.03 26.22 6.96
N VAL A 56 7.54 25.62 5.88
CA VAL A 56 6.92 24.47 5.23
C VAL A 56 7.70 23.22 5.64
N ILE A 57 6.99 22.22 6.13
CA ILE A 57 7.52 20.91 6.48
C ILE A 57 7.03 19.94 5.42
N ASP A 58 7.95 19.44 4.60
CA ASP A 58 7.65 18.49 3.53
C ASP A 58 7.92 17.06 4.01
N LEU A 59 6.89 16.21 3.98
CA LEU A 59 6.96 14.79 4.32
C LEU A 59 7.16 13.91 3.08
N SER A 60 7.17 14.47 1.87
CA SER A 60 7.42 13.74 0.62
C SER A 60 8.68 12.85 0.65
N PRO A 61 9.78 13.22 1.33
CA PRO A 61 10.95 12.36 1.47
C PRO A 61 10.71 11.05 2.25
N LEU A 62 9.61 10.95 3.00
CA LEU A 62 9.22 9.75 3.75
C LEU A 62 8.30 8.81 2.94
N ILE A 63 7.94 9.18 1.72
CA ILE A 63 7.17 8.30 0.83
C ILE A 63 8.07 7.12 0.42
N HIS A 64 7.64 5.89 0.74
CA HIS A 64 8.28 4.70 0.21
C HIS A 64 7.70 4.37 -1.17
N TRP A 65 8.54 4.47 -2.20
CA TRP A 65 8.12 4.22 -3.59
C TRP A 65 8.17 2.74 -3.98
N THR A 66 9.01 1.93 -3.34
CA THR A 66 9.22 0.53 -3.76
C THR A 66 8.91 -0.50 -2.69
N SER A 67 8.78 -0.07 -1.43
CA SER A 67 8.54 -0.96 -0.27
C SER A 67 7.54 -0.33 0.69
N ALA A 68 7.58 -0.71 1.95
CA ALA A 68 6.86 -0.08 3.04
C ALA A 68 7.79 0.03 4.25
N TYR A 69 7.37 0.81 5.25
CA TYR A 69 7.92 0.71 6.60
C TYR A 69 7.41 -0.57 7.24
N GLU A 70 8.33 -1.37 7.80
CA GLU A 70 8.04 -2.59 8.54
C GLU A 70 8.14 -2.30 10.04
N ILE A 71 7.07 -2.56 10.78
CA ILE A 71 6.99 -2.34 12.22
C ILE A 71 6.78 -3.68 12.91
N PHE A 72 7.61 -3.93 13.91
CA PHE A 72 7.58 -5.13 14.74
C PHE A 72 7.11 -4.74 16.14
N ASP A 73 6.10 -5.43 16.65
CA ASP A 73 5.72 -5.41 18.07
C ASP A 73 6.68 -6.30 18.86
N TYR A 74 6.77 -6.05 20.17
CA TYR A 74 7.66 -6.72 21.12
C TYR A 74 7.52 -8.24 21.16
N PHE A 75 6.43 -8.80 20.61
CA PHE A 75 6.11 -10.22 20.67
C PHE A 75 6.41 -10.97 19.36
N SER A 76 6.75 -10.29 18.26
CA SER A 76 6.99 -10.91 16.95
C SER A 76 8.35 -10.50 16.37
N ASP A 77 9.34 -11.38 16.50
CA ASP A 77 10.69 -11.14 15.95
C ASP A 77 10.87 -11.67 14.51
N GLN A 78 9.87 -12.35 13.94
CA GLN A 78 10.00 -13.05 12.65
C GLN A 78 9.18 -12.43 11.51
N ASN A 79 8.08 -11.75 11.83
CA ASN A 79 7.20 -11.11 10.85
C ASN A 79 6.73 -9.75 11.36
N PRO A 80 6.76 -8.70 10.53
CA PRO A 80 6.26 -7.39 10.93
C PRO A 80 4.75 -7.43 11.14
N ASP A 81 4.30 -6.82 12.23
CA ASP A 81 2.89 -6.72 12.60
C ASP A 81 2.18 -5.62 11.81
N PHE A 82 2.92 -4.63 11.32
CA PHE A 82 2.36 -3.53 10.53
C PHE A 82 3.24 -3.16 9.35
N TYR A 83 2.58 -2.82 8.25
CA TYR A 83 3.17 -2.16 7.10
C TYR A 83 2.58 -0.76 6.95
N ILE A 84 3.44 0.24 6.79
CA ILE A 84 3.03 1.64 6.66
C ILE A 84 3.66 2.27 5.42
N ASN A 85 2.88 3.10 4.72
CA ASN A 85 3.39 4.10 3.79
C ASN A 85 2.85 5.48 4.17
N ILE A 86 3.55 6.53 3.75
CA ILE A 86 3.23 7.92 4.08
C ILE A 86 2.77 8.62 2.80
N CYS A 87 1.66 9.37 2.87
CA CYS A 87 1.06 10.17 1.78
C CYS A 87 0.66 9.42 0.49
N GLN A 88 0.94 8.13 0.39
CA GLN A 88 0.57 7.25 -0.71
C GLN A 88 0.10 5.90 -0.17
N PRO A 89 -0.70 5.15 -0.93
CA PRO A 89 -1.01 3.77 -0.61
C PRO A 89 0.26 2.90 -0.48
N LEU A 90 0.14 1.80 0.26
CA LEU A 90 1.15 0.75 0.34
C LEU A 90 1.44 0.18 -1.05
N ASN A 91 2.72 -0.07 -1.30
CA ASN A 91 3.14 -0.81 -2.47
C ASN A 91 2.71 -2.28 -2.34
N SER A 92 2.52 -2.95 -3.48
CA SER A 92 2.22 -4.39 -3.49
C SER A 92 3.41 -5.18 -2.94
N ILE A 93 3.22 -5.82 -1.77
CA ILE A 93 4.25 -6.64 -1.11
C ILE A 93 3.99 -8.11 -1.44
N LYS A 94 4.99 -8.80 -1.97
CA LYS A 94 4.86 -10.23 -2.32
C LYS A 94 4.66 -11.07 -1.06
N GLY A 95 3.66 -11.95 -1.08
CA GLY A 95 3.36 -12.85 0.05
C GLY A 95 2.56 -12.19 1.17
N VAL A 96 2.24 -10.90 1.07
CA VAL A 96 1.40 -10.18 2.03
C VAL A 96 0.14 -9.70 1.32
N SER A 97 -1.00 -10.23 1.74
CA SER A 97 -2.31 -9.93 1.13
C SER A 97 -2.98 -8.71 1.76
N CYS A 98 -2.25 -7.60 1.91
CA CYS A 98 -2.86 -6.35 2.35
C CYS A 98 -3.92 -5.89 1.35
N PRO A 99 -5.05 -5.33 1.81
CA PRO A 99 -6.04 -4.78 0.90
C PRO A 99 -5.39 -3.71 0.00
N PRO A 100 -5.65 -3.71 -1.32
CA PRO A 100 -5.02 -2.73 -2.21
C PRO A 100 -5.53 -1.32 -1.92
N GLY A 101 -4.63 -0.33 -1.96
CA GLY A 101 -5.00 1.08 -1.76
C GLY A 101 -4.91 1.59 -0.32
N VAL A 102 -4.62 0.72 0.65
CA VAL A 102 -4.47 1.08 2.07
C VAL A 102 -3.09 1.68 2.34
N ALA A 103 -2.97 2.62 3.27
CA ALA A 103 -1.70 3.21 3.68
C ALA A 103 -1.09 2.49 4.90
N VAL A 104 -1.91 1.90 5.76
CA VAL A 104 -1.54 1.21 7.00
C VAL A 104 -2.25 -0.15 7.04
N CYS A 105 -1.46 -1.22 7.03
CA CYS A 105 -1.94 -2.59 7.02
C CYS A 105 -1.42 -3.34 8.25
N MET A 106 -2.32 -3.96 9.00
CA MET A 106 -2.00 -4.82 10.14
C MET A 106 -1.98 -6.29 9.70
N ILE A 107 -0.96 -7.04 10.13
CA ILE A 107 -0.81 -8.48 9.91
C ILE A 107 -1.10 -9.22 11.23
N PRO A 108 -2.31 -9.76 11.44
CA PRO A 108 -2.60 -10.51 12.64
C PRO A 108 -1.90 -11.87 12.63
N LEU A 109 -1.59 -12.42 13.82
CA LEU A 109 -1.05 -13.77 13.97
C LEU A 109 -1.96 -14.86 13.38
N SER A 110 -3.27 -14.61 13.34
CA SER A 110 -4.25 -15.47 12.67
C SER A 110 -5.34 -14.62 12.02
N GLY A 111 -5.73 -15.01 10.81
CA GLY A 111 -6.70 -14.27 9.99
C GLY A 111 -6.06 -13.57 8.80
N SER A 112 -6.85 -12.76 8.11
CA SER A 112 -6.40 -12.00 6.94
C SER A 112 -5.85 -10.62 7.34
N PRO A 113 -4.90 -10.05 6.57
CA PRO A 113 -4.44 -8.68 6.78
C PRO A 113 -5.59 -7.67 6.80
N ILE A 114 -5.48 -6.66 7.67
CA ILE A 114 -6.57 -5.72 7.97
C ILE A 114 -6.12 -4.30 7.60
N ASP A 115 -7.00 -3.60 6.89
CA ASP A 115 -6.90 -2.15 6.67
C ASP A 115 -7.18 -1.39 7.98
N ILE A 116 -6.23 -0.59 8.42
CA ILE A 116 -6.38 0.29 9.58
C ILE A 116 -6.05 1.76 9.26
N GLY A 117 -5.87 2.11 7.98
CA GLY A 117 -5.52 3.47 7.55
C GLY A 117 -5.10 3.60 6.09
#